data_AF-A0A0C4F5K5-F1
#
_entry.id   AF-A0A0C4F5K5-F1
#
_cell.length_a   1.000
_cell.length_b   1.000
_cell.length_c   1.000
_cell.angle_alpha   90.00
_cell.angle_beta   90.00
_cell.angle_gamma   90.00
#
_symmetry.space_group_name_H-M   'P 1'
#
loop_
_entity.id
_entity.type
_entity.pdbx_description
1 polymer ?
#
loop_
_entity_poly.entity_id
_entity_poly.type
_entity_poly.pdbx_seq_one_letter_code
_entity_poly.pdbx_strand_id
1 'polypeptide(L)'
;MAPKTSRKPHPKRPQVKRKPESRKRRSPEQVLLARRNRLYQQLDKGFYQNAMKTCNQLLEQGGTENDTLIDTKAKLLTVLEQYQETLEFISNQAVESAALKLLESYCLYKLGQFDKADKILANPIIADQEKISRAKLALESQILFKLGRPQEAKAHLEELLLDSDPNHPEHLDLTANLAACEARIDFLENQIPSKAALVNVDQLEAVPITSSFFHSHPNFPQSSGPRHPRTTESRKLKAVKPLDPSRPPPDPERWLPRREKETTKFAKRSAKNNKAKQKLATQGSVSAVLPPSTDLSSQKPKQVQQKKKKNKK
;
A
#
# COMPACT_ATOMS: atom_id res chain seq x y z
N MET A 1 -46.07 85.33 16.67
CA MET A 1 -45.11 84.42 17.33
C MET A 1 -45.92 83.30 18.00
N ALA A 2 -45.85 82.07 17.48
CA ALA A 2 -46.54 80.91 18.06
C ALA A 2 -45.51 80.02 18.80
N PRO A 3 -45.83 79.44 19.97
CA PRO A 3 -44.87 78.66 20.74
C PRO A 3 -44.69 77.25 20.14
N LYS A 4 -43.43 76.86 19.92
CA LYS A 4 -43.03 75.52 19.46
C LYS A 4 -43.22 74.52 20.61
N THR A 5 -44.19 73.62 20.49
CA THR A 5 -44.33 72.48 21.41
C THR A 5 -43.35 71.37 21.02
N SER A 6 -42.31 71.18 21.84
CA SER A 6 -41.37 70.06 21.77
C SER A 6 -42.07 68.75 22.14
N ARG A 7 -42.30 67.87 21.16
CA ARG A 7 -42.77 66.49 21.40
C ARG A 7 -41.56 65.62 21.76
N LYS A 8 -41.49 65.16 23.02
CA LYS A 8 -40.55 64.11 23.44
C LYS A 8 -40.93 62.77 22.78
N PRO A 9 -39.98 61.96 22.30
CA PRO A 9 -40.29 60.64 21.76
C PRO A 9 -40.71 59.69 22.88
N HIS A 10 -41.80 58.95 22.66
CA HIS A 10 -42.25 57.89 23.57
C HIS A 10 -41.22 56.75 23.63
N PRO A 11 -40.99 56.13 24.81
CA PRO A 11 -40.09 54.99 24.92
C PRO A 11 -40.66 53.78 24.16
N LYS A 12 -39.84 53.18 23.29
CA LYS A 12 -40.21 51.95 22.57
C LYS A 12 -40.51 50.83 23.58
N ARG A 13 -41.75 50.33 23.56
CA ARG A 13 -42.22 49.19 24.36
C ARG A 13 -41.28 47.98 24.11
N PRO A 14 -40.76 47.31 25.14
CA PRO A 14 -39.90 46.16 24.94
C PRO A 14 -40.72 45.05 24.26
N GLN A 15 -40.32 44.64 23.06
CA GLN A 15 -40.91 43.48 22.42
C GLN A 15 -40.58 42.24 23.26
N VAL A 16 -41.60 41.69 23.91
CA VAL A 16 -41.52 40.42 24.63
C VAL A 16 -41.12 39.35 23.61
N LYS A 17 -39.87 38.88 23.67
CA LYS A 17 -39.41 37.73 22.89
C LYS A 17 -40.27 36.54 23.29
N ARG A 18 -41.16 36.10 22.39
CA ARG A 18 -41.93 34.87 22.55
C ARG A 18 -40.95 33.73 22.83
N LYS A 19 -41.16 33.00 23.94
CA LYS A 19 -40.36 31.79 24.25
C LYS A 19 -40.52 30.80 23.09
N PRO A 20 -39.43 30.20 22.58
CA PRO A 20 -39.52 29.22 21.51
C PRO A 20 -40.35 28.03 21.98
N GLU A 21 -41.34 27.62 21.18
CA GLU A 21 -42.17 26.44 21.43
C GLU A 21 -41.27 25.20 21.60
N SER A 22 -41.61 24.34 22.57
CA SER A 22 -40.88 23.11 22.84
C SER A 22 -40.92 22.20 21.61
N ARG A 23 -39.78 22.00 20.95
CA ARG A 23 -39.67 21.08 19.82
C ARG A 23 -40.19 19.69 20.23
N LYS A 24 -41.21 19.19 19.53
CA LYS A 24 -41.72 17.81 19.69
C LYS A 24 -40.53 16.84 19.56
N ARG A 25 -40.35 15.97 20.56
CA ARG A 25 -39.30 14.93 20.53
C ARG A 25 -39.64 13.95 19.42
N ARG A 26 -38.70 13.67 18.53
CA ARG A 26 -38.87 12.69 17.44
C ARG A 26 -39.05 11.28 18.02
N SER A 27 -39.85 10.45 17.37
CA SER A 27 -39.96 9.03 17.74
C SER A 27 -38.64 8.29 17.47
N PRO A 28 -38.34 7.17 18.16
CA PRO A 28 -37.10 6.41 17.94
C PRO A 28 -36.96 5.96 16.47
N GLU A 29 -38.06 5.53 15.86
CA GLU A 29 -38.12 5.15 14.44
C GLU A 29 -37.81 6.32 13.50
N GLN A 30 -38.35 7.52 13.78
CA GLN A 30 -38.04 8.73 13.01
C GLN A 30 -36.57 9.13 13.14
N VAL A 31 -35.94 8.88 14.29
CA VAL A 31 -34.51 9.12 14.48
C VAL A 31 -33.69 8.12 13.66
N LEU A 32 -34.07 6.84 13.63
CA LEU A 32 -33.42 5.82 12.80
C LEU A 32 -33.53 6.12 11.32
N LEU A 33 -34.72 6.48 10.84
CA LEU A 33 -34.94 6.86 9.44
C LEU A 33 -34.09 8.08 9.07
N ALA A 34 -34.04 9.10 9.94
CA ALA A 34 -33.20 10.27 9.73
C ALA A 34 -31.71 9.91 9.67
N ARG A 35 -31.25 8.93 10.45
CA ARG A 35 -29.86 8.43 10.39
C ARG A 35 -29.58 7.66 9.10
N ARG A 36 -30.50 6.81 8.65
CA ARG A 36 -30.37 6.11 7.35
C ARG A 36 -30.28 7.11 6.20
N ASN A 37 -31.16 8.11 6.16
CA ASN A 37 -31.11 9.16 5.14
C ASN A 37 -29.79 9.96 5.19
N ARG A 38 -29.28 10.23 6.40
CA ARG A 38 -27.97 10.85 6.57
C ARG A 38 -26.84 9.98 6.04
N LEU A 39 -26.88 8.67 6.28
CA LEU A 39 -25.88 7.73 5.76
C LEU A 39 -25.87 7.76 4.23
N TYR A 40 -27.05 7.66 3.59
CA TYR A 40 -27.15 7.78 2.13
C TYR A 40 -26.57 9.09 1.59
N GLN A 41 -26.90 10.22 2.20
CA GLN A 41 -26.35 11.52 1.80
C GLN A 41 -24.83 11.62 1.99
N GLN A 42 -24.27 10.93 2.98
CA GLN A 42 -22.83 10.91 3.20
C GLN A 42 -22.11 10.03 2.17
N LEU A 43 -22.71 8.89 1.80
CA LEU A 43 -22.20 8.01 0.76
C LEU A 43 -22.21 8.70 -0.60
N ASP A 44 -23.34 9.31 -0.98
CA ASP A 44 -23.50 10.04 -2.23
C ASP A 44 -22.49 11.20 -2.40
N LYS A 45 -22.17 11.88 -1.28
CA LYS A 45 -21.20 12.97 -1.25
C LYS A 45 -19.74 12.53 -1.04
N GLY A 46 -19.48 11.22 -0.93
CA GLY A 46 -18.14 10.69 -0.69
C GLY A 46 -17.55 11.01 0.70
N PHE A 47 -18.38 11.36 1.70
CA PHE A 47 -17.94 11.63 3.06
C PHE A 47 -17.76 10.34 3.88
N TYR A 48 -16.88 9.44 3.42
CA TYR A 48 -16.72 8.07 3.92
C TYR A 48 -16.39 7.99 5.41
N GLN A 49 -15.53 8.87 5.93
CA GLN A 49 -15.20 8.94 7.35
C GLN A 49 -16.42 9.28 8.24
N ASN A 50 -17.31 10.13 7.75
CA ASN A 50 -18.54 10.48 8.45
C ASN A 50 -19.60 9.38 8.27
N ALA A 51 -19.68 8.78 7.08
CA ALA A 51 -20.53 7.63 6.80
C ALA A 51 -20.20 6.46 7.73
N MET A 52 -18.92 6.17 7.96
CA MET A 52 -18.47 5.12 8.88
C MET A 52 -19.01 5.33 10.30
N LYS A 53 -18.91 6.55 10.82
CA LYS A 53 -19.44 6.91 12.15
C LYS A 53 -20.96 6.71 12.22
N THR A 54 -21.69 7.16 11.19
CA THR A 54 -23.14 6.98 11.12
C THR A 54 -23.51 5.49 11.00
N CYS A 55 -22.73 4.70 10.26
CA CYS A 55 -22.93 3.26 10.08
C CYS A 55 -22.71 2.49 11.38
N ASN A 56 -21.64 2.77 12.12
CA ASN A 56 -21.39 2.19 13.45
C ASN A 56 -22.54 2.52 14.42
N GLN A 57 -23.01 3.78 14.43
CA GLN A 57 -24.16 4.20 15.24
C GLN A 57 -25.47 3.48 14.86
N LEU A 58 -25.64 3.08 13.60
CA LEU A 58 -26.79 2.31 13.16
C LEU A 58 -26.67 0.83 13.56
N LEU A 59 -25.48 0.25 13.48
CA LEU A 59 -25.21 -1.12 13.92
C LEU A 59 -25.38 -1.28 15.44
N GLU A 60 -24.90 -0.31 16.23
CA GLU A 60 -25.10 -0.29 17.69
C GLU A 60 -26.58 -0.27 18.11
N GLN A 61 -27.45 0.32 17.28
CA GLN A 61 -28.88 0.47 17.57
C GLN A 61 -29.75 -0.61 16.96
N GLY A 62 -29.36 -1.14 15.81
CA GLY A 62 -30.13 -2.12 15.03
C GLY A 62 -29.73 -3.57 15.29
N GLY A 63 -28.66 -3.82 16.04
CA GLY A 63 -28.10 -5.16 16.22
C GLY A 63 -27.37 -5.68 14.98
N THR A 64 -26.55 -6.72 15.19
CA THR A 64 -25.70 -7.39 14.20
C THR A 64 -26.44 -8.26 13.19
N GLU A 65 -27.77 -8.20 13.14
CA GLU A 65 -28.58 -9.02 12.22
C GLU A 65 -28.99 -8.28 10.93
N ASN A 66 -28.45 -7.07 10.71
CA ASN A 66 -28.70 -6.31 9.49
C ASN A 66 -27.57 -6.54 8.47
N ASP A 67 -27.72 -7.57 7.64
CA ASP A 67 -26.76 -7.96 6.59
C ASP A 67 -26.30 -6.77 5.73
N THR A 68 -27.25 -5.90 5.36
CA THR A 68 -26.97 -4.71 4.54
C THR A 68 -26.06 -3.67 5.21
N LEU A 69 -26.17 -3.48 6.53
CA LEU A 69 -25.31 -2.55 7.26
C LEU A 69 -23.92 -3.13 7.48
N ILE A 70 -23.82 -4.45 7.65
CA ILE A 70 -22.55 -5.17 7.72
C ILE A 70 -21.81 -5.02 6.38
N ASP A 71 -22.48 -5.33 5.27
CA ASP A 71 -21.94 -5.14 3.92
C ASP A 71 -21.49 -3.69 3.67
N THR A 72 -22.31 -2.73 4.09
CA THR A 72 -22.00 -1.30 3.93
C THR A 72 -20.78 -0.90 4.75
N LYS A 73 -20.67 -1.37 5.99
CA LYS A 73 -19.50 -1.11 6.83
C LYS A 73 -18.23 -1.73 6.25
N ALA A 74 -18.30 -2.98 5.78
CA ALA A 74 -17.17 -3.65 5.18
C ALA A 74 -16.70 -2.88 3.92
N LYS A 75 -17.62 -2.48 3.04
CA LYS A 75 -17.32 -1.65 1.85
C LYS A 75 -16.74 -0.28 2.22
N LEU A 76 -17.20 0.34 3.30
CA LEU A 76 -16.64 1.60 3.77
C LEU A 76 -15.20 1.43 4.27
N LEU A 77 -14.90 0.34 4.98
CA LEU A 77 -13.53 0.06 5.44
C LEU A 77 -12.58 -0.14 4.26
N THR A 78 -13.01 -0.82 3.19
CA THR A 78 -12.18 -1.01 2.00
C THR A 78 -11.96 0.27 1.21
N VAL A 79 -12.99 1.12 1.07
CA VAL A 79 -12.86 2.45 0.44
C VAL A 79 -11.91 3.35 1.25
N LEU A 80 -11.86 3.18 2.57
CA LEU A 80 -10.91 3.85 3.45
C LEU A 80 -9.53 3.17 3.50
N GLU A 81 -9.30 2.16 2.66
CA GLU A 81 -8.06 1.38 2.56
C GLU A 81 -7.65 0.66 3.86
N GLN A 82 -8.60 0.41 4.76
CA GLN A 82 -8.38 -0.30 6.00
C GLN A 82 -8.56 -1.82 5.79
N TYR A 83 -7.69 -2.42 4.97
CA TYR A 83 -7.85 -3.81 4.51
C TYR A 83 -7.71 -4.84 5.65
N GLN A 84 -6.76 -4.69 6.57
CA GLN A 84 -6.65 -5.61 7.71
C GLN A 84 -7.88 -5.52 8.62
N GLU A 85 -8.31 -4.31 8.96
CA GLU A 85 -9.51 -4.09 9.80
C GLU A 85 -10.76 -4.65 9.12
N THR A 86 -10.84 -4.59 7.78
CA THR A 86 -11.93 -5.20 7.04
C THR A 86 -11.95 -6.71 7.21
N LEU A 87 -10.80 -7.38 7.09
CA LEU A 87 -10.70 -8.83 7.26
C LEU A 87 -11.09 -9.27 8.67
N GLU A 88 -10.60 -8.57 9.69
CA GLU A 88 -10.98 -8.81 11.09
C GLU A 88 -12.48 -8.57 11.32
N PHE A 89 -13.03 -7.53 10.69
CA PHE A 89 -14.45 -7.24 10.78
C PHE A 89 -15.29 -8.36 10.17
N ILE A 90 -14.95 -8.82 8.96
CA ILE A 90 -15.65 -9.90 8.24
C ILE A 90 -15.55 -11.22 9.01
N SER A 91 -14.38 -11.59 9.52
CA SER A 91 -14.20 -12.85 10.26
C SER A 91 -15.02 -12.94 11.54
N ASN A 92 -15.38 -11.78 12.12
CA ASN A 92 -16.19 -11.70 13.32
C ASN A 92 -17.70 -11.69 13.04
N GLN A 93 -18.13 -11.71 11.78
CA GLN A 93 -19.54 -11.78 11.43
C GLN A 93 -19.99 -13.23 11.29
N ALA A 94 -21.20 -13.54 11.77
CA ALA A 94 -21.83 -14.85 11.57
C ALA A 94 -22.45 -14.99 10.17
N VAL A 95 -22.64 -13.89 9.45
CA VAL A 95 -23.31 -13.84 8.15
C VAL A 95 -22.32 -14.15 7.04
N GLU A 96 -22.57 -15.24 6.31
CA GLU A 96 -21.86 -15.54 5.07
C GLU A 96 -22.62 -14.95 3.87
N SER A 97 -22.07 -13.88 3.31
CA SER A 97 -22.60 -13.22 2.11
C SER A 97 -21.59 -13.32 0.97
N ALA A 98 -22.05 -13.58 -0.25
CA ALA A 98 -21.23 -13.59 -1.46
C ALA A 98 -20.46 -12.27 -1.63
N ALA A 99 -21.10 -11.14 -1.29
CA ALA A 99 -20.47 -9.82 -1.35
C ALA A 99 -19.33 -9.68 -0.32
N LEU A 100 -19.50 -10.21 0.90
CA LEU A 100 -18.45 -10.21 1.92
C LEU A 100 -17.29 -11.11 1.52
N LYS A 101 -17.56 -12.29 0.94
CA LYS A 101 -16.51 -13.21 0.47
C LYS A 101 -15.73 -12.63 -0.71
N LEU A 102 -16.39 -11.97 -1.66
CA LEU A 102 -15.68 -11.26 -2.72
C LEU A 102 -14.81 -10.13 -2.14
N LEU A 103 -15.33 -9.38 -1.16
CA LEU A 103 -14.60 -8.31 -0.50
C LEU A 103 -13.40 -8.83 0.33
N GLU A 104 -13.56 -9.97 0.99
CA GLU A 104 -12.50 -10.70 1.70
C GLU A 104 -11.36 -11.04 0.72
N SER A 105 -11.69 -11.62 -0.44
CA SER A 105 -10.71 -11.89 -1.50
C SER A 105 -10.02 -10.62 -2.01
N TYR A 106 -10.78 -9.54 -2.22
CA TYR A 106 -10.23 -8.25 -2.62
C TYR A 106 -9.23 -7.71 -1.60
N CYS A 107 -9.56 -7.74 -0.30
CA CYS A 107 -8.66 -7.33 0.76
C CYS A 107 -7.37 -8.16 0.79
N LEU A 108 -7.48 -9.49 0.64
CA LEU A 108 -6.32 -10.38 0.57
C LEU A 108 -5.43 -10.07 -0.64
N TYR A 109 -6.03 -9.79 -1.80
CA TYR A 109 -5.31 -9.32 -2.99
C TYR A 109 -4.54 -8.02 -2.71
N LYS A 110 -5.18 -7.01 -2.10
CA LYS A 110 -4.52 -5.72 -1.78
C LYS A 110 -3.38 -5.87 -0.77
N LEU A 111 -3.44 -6.88 0.09
CA LEU A 111 -2.38 -7.23 1.03
C LEU A 111 -1.28 -8.14 0.44
N GLY A 112 -1.38 -8.50 -0.84
CA GLY A 112 -0.42 -9.36 -1.54
C GLY A 112 -0.53 -10.85 -1.20
N GLN A 113 -1.60 -11.28 -0.52
CA GLN A 113 -1.85 -12.67 -0.14
C GLN A 113 -2.61 -13.41 -1.24
N PHE A 114 -2.02 -13.50 -2.43
CA PHE A 114 -2.70 -13.96 -3.65
C PHE A 114 -3.21 -15.40 -3.54
N ASP A 115 -2.45 -16.33 -2.96
CA ASP A 115 -2.88 -17.73 -2.80
C ASP A 115 -4.12 -17.87 -1.91
N LYS A 116 -4.27 -16.98 -0.93
CA LYS A 116 -5.47 -16.97 -0.08
C LYS A 116 -6.64 -16.31 -0.80
N ALA A 117 -6.38 -15.22 -1.53
CA ALA A 117 -7.39 -14.54 -2.32
C ALA A 117 -8.03 -15.48 -3.35
N ASP A 118 -7.20 -16.27 -4.04
CA ASP A 118 -7.60 -17.30 -5.01
C ASP A 118 -8.51 -18.36 -4.36
N LYS A 119 -8.10 -18.91 -3.22
CA LYS A 119 -8.89 -19.89 -2.46
C LYS A 119 -10.25 -19.36 -2.00
N ILE A 120 -10.33 -18.10 -1.56
CA ILE A 120 -11.60 -17.49 -1.16
C ILE A 120 -12.50 -17.28 -2.39
N LEU A 121 -11.91 -16.91 -3.53
CA LEU A 121 -12.66 -16.62 -4.75
C LEU A 121 -13.24 -17.87 -5.42
N ALA A 122 -12.61 -19.03 -5.19
CA ALA A 122 -13.12 -20.35 -5.55
C ALA A 122 -14.33 -20.83 -4.70
N ASN A 123 -14.74 -20.07 -3.69
CA ASN A 123 -15.88 -20.44 -2.85
C ASN A 123 -17.20 -20.45 -3.68
N PRO A 124 -17.99 -21.54 -3.62
CA PRO A 124 -19.22 -21.68 -4.41
C PRO A 124 -20.25 -20.59 -4.15
N ILE A 125 -20.28 -20.00 -2.94
CA ILE A 125 -21.21 -18.92 -2.58
C ILE A 125 -21.10 -17.72 -3.52
N ILE A 126 -19.91 -17.48 -4.10
CA ILE A 126 -19.67 -16.36 -5.04
C ILE A 126 -20.18 -16.70 -6.45
N ALA A 127 -20.18 -17.99 -6.84
CA ALA A 127 -20.48 -18.43 -8.19
C ALA A 127 -21.95 -18.25 -8.58
N ASP A 128 -22.88 -18.30 -7.62
CA ASP A 128 -24.32 -18.34 -7.88
C ASP A 128 -24.96 -16.95 -8.19
N GLN A 129 -24.18 -15.87 -8.17
CA GLN A 129 -24.71 -14.51 -8.32
C GLN A 129 -24.25 -13.81 -9.62
N GLU A 130 -25.14 -13.73 -10.61
CA GLU A 130 -24.89 -13.04 -11.90
C GLU A 130 -24.36 -11.60 -11.72
N LYS A 131 -24.91 -10.85 -10.75
CA LYS A 131 -24.49 -9.47 -10.46
C LYS A 131 -23.04 -9.35 -9.98
N ILE A 132 -22.50 -10.41 -9.39
CA ILE A 132 -21.13 -10.46 -8.84
C ILE A 132 -20.17 -11.08 -9.85
N SER A 133 -20.68 -11.86 -10.82
CA SER A 133 -19.89 -12.58 -11.82
C SER A 133 -18.84 -11.70 -12.53
N ARG A 134 -19.24 -10.52 -13.02
CA ARG A 134 -18.30 -9.59 -13.69
C ARG A 134 -17.18 -9.11 -12.75
N ALA A 135 -17.53 -8.73 -11.51
CA ALA A 135 -16.56 -8.27 -10.52
C ALA A 135 -15.63 -9.40 -10.06
N LYS A 136 -16.15 -10.63 -9.96
CA LYS A 136 -15.40 -11.83 -9.68
C LYS A 136 -14.36 -12.08 -10.78
N LEU A 137 -14.78 -12.16 -12.05
CA LEU A 137 -13.89 -12.36 -13.21
C LEU A 137 -12.78 -11.31 -13.29
N ALA A 138 -13.12 -10.04 -13.04
CA ALA A 138 -12.15 -8.95 -13.04
C ALA A 138 -11.11 -9.09 -11.91
N LEU A 139 -11.51 -9.58 -10.73
CA LEU A 139 -10.58 -9.81 -9.62
C LEU A 139 -9.75 -11.09 -9.83
N GLU A 140 -10.38 -12.15 -10.36
CA GLU A 140 -9.75 -13.44 -10.65
C GLU A 140 -8.62 -13.30 -11.67
N SER A 141 -8.88 -12.60 -12.78
CA SER A 141 -7.86 -12.30 -13.79
C SER A 141 -6.65 -11.58 -13.20
N GLN A 142 -6.87 -10.60 -12.30
CA GLN A 142 -5.79 -9.90 -11.62
C GLN A 142 -5.00 -10.80 -10.68
N ILE A 143 -5.67 -11.68 -9.92
CA ILE A 143 -5.03 -12.64 -9.01
C ILE A 143 -4.20 -13.65 -9.81
N LEU A 144 -4.77 -14.25 -10.85
CA LEU A 144 -4.12 -15.25 -11.70
C LEU A 144 -2.87 -14.69 -12.38
N PHE A 145 -2.93 -13.44 -12.87
CA PHE A 145 -1.76 -12.77 -13.42
C PHE A 145 -0.64 -12.63 -12.40
N LYS A 146 -0.96 -12.28 -11.14
CA LYS A 146 0.03 -12.19 -10.04
C LYS A 146 0.58 -13.55 -9.62
N LEU A 147 -0.23 -14.61 -9.71
CA LEU A 147 0.19 -15.99 -9.47
C LEU A 147 1.03 -16.59 -10.60
N GLY A 148 1.24 -15.85 -11.70
CA GLY A 148 2.02 -16.32 -12.84
C GLY A 148 1.26 -17.29 -13.74
N ARG A 149 -0.07 -17.21 -13.75
CA ARG A 149 -0.97 -17.95 -14.66
C ARG A 149 -1.59 -17.01 -15.70
N PRO A 150 -0.79 -16.46 -16.63
CA PRO A 150 -1.27 -15.44 -17.56
C PRO A 150 -2.24 -15.97 -18.62
N GLN A 151 -2.22 -17.28 -18.92
CA GLN A 151 -3.16 -17.90 -19.87
C GLN A 151 -4.59 -17.92 -19.31
N GLU A 152 -4.76 -18.34 -18.05
CA GLU A 152 -6.06 -18.31 -17.35
C GLU A 152 -6.55 -16.86 -17.17
N ALA A 153 -5.65 -15.94 -16.80
CA ALA A 153 -5.98 -14.52 -16.69
C ALA A 153 -6.45 -13.91 -18.02
N LYS A 154 -5.82 -14.29 -19.13
CA LYS A 154 -6.20 -13.86 -20.48
C LYS A 154 -7.62 -14.31 -20.83
N ALA A 155 -7.97 -15.57 -20.56
CA ALA A 155 -9.31 -16.10 -20.86
C ALA A 155 -10.43 -15.29 -20.18
N HIS A 156 -10.25 -14.94 -18.91
CA HIS A 156 -11.22 -14.10 -18.19
C HIS A 156 -11.28 -12.66 -18.73
N LEU A 157 -10.15 -12.09 -19.17
CA LEU A 157 -10.15 -10.76 -19.77
C LEU A 157 -10.84 -10.74 -21.15
N GLU A 158 -10.67 -11.79 -21.95
CA GLU A 158 -11.39 -11.98 -23.22
C GLU A 158 -12.90 -12.09 -22.98
N GLU A 159 -13.32 -12.86 -21.97
CA GLU A 159 -14.73 -12.95 -21.56
C GLU A 159 -15.29 -11.57 -21.16
N LEU A 160 -14.56 -10.81 -20.34
CA LEU A 160 -14.97 -9.46 -19.92
C LEU A 160 -15.07 -8.47 -21.09
N LEU A 161 -14.29 -8.68 -22.14
CA LEU A 161 -14.27 -7.84 -23.34
C LEU A 161 -15.48 -8.09 -24.25
N LEU A 162 -16.04 -9.31 -24.27
CA LEU A 162 -17.21 -9.63 -25.12
C LEU A 162 -18.39 -8.69 -24.87
N ASP A 163 -18.65 -8.36 -23.60
CA ASP A 163 -19.75 -7.49 -23.17
C ASP A 163 -19.33 -6.02 -22.98
N SER A 164 -18.08 -5.67 -23.27
CA SER A 164 -17.56 -4.31 -23.03
C SER A 164 -17.91 -3.35 -24.17
N ASP A 165 -18.37 -2.14 -23.84
CA ASP A 165 -18.57 -1.07 -24.83
C ASP A 165 -17.19 -0.50 -25.25
N PRO A 166 -16.85 -0.50 -26.55
CA PRO A 166 -15.59 0.05 -27.05
C PRO A 166 -15.32 1.51 -26.67
N ASN A 167 -16.37 2.30 -26.38
CA ASN A 167 -16.24 3.70 -25.99
C ASN A 167 -16.12 3.90 -24.47
N HIS A 168 -16.31 2.85 -23.67
CA HIS A 168 -16.25 2.93 -22.22
C HIS A 168 -14.78 2.84 -21.74
N PRO A 169 -14.35 3.65 -20.75
CA PRO A 169 -12.97 3.64 -20.27
C PRO A 169 -12.49 2.25 -19.80
N GLU A 170 -13.38 1.42 -19.26
CA GLU A 170 -13.06 0.04 -18.86
C GLU A 170 -12.54 -0.80 -20.03
N HIS A 171 -13.01 -0.58 -21.26
CA HIS A 171 -12.55 -1.32 -22.43
C HIS A 171 -11.06 -1.06 -22.71
N LEU A 172 -10.61 0.19 -22.54
CA LEU A 172 -9.20 0.55 -22.66
C LEU A 172 -8.35 -0.12 -21.58
N ASP A 173 -8.85 -0.18 -20.35
CA ASP A 173 -8.15 -0.85 -19.24
C ASP A 173 -8.07 -2.37 -19.47
N LEU A 174 -9.15 -3.00 -19.93
CA LEU A 174 -9.19 -4.44 -20.23
C LEU A 174 -8.24 -4.82 -21.37
N THR A 175 -8.24 -4.05 -22.46
CA THR A 175 -7.33 -4.27 -23.60
C THR A 175 -5.86 -4.10 -23.21
N ALA A 176 -5.53 -3.09 -22.38
CA ALA A 176 -4.18 -2.92 -21.85
C ALA A 176 -3.74 -4.10 -20.96
N ASN A 177 -4.64 -4.59 -20.10
CA ASN A 177 -4.37 -5.76 -19.25
C ASN A 177 -4.21 -7.05 -20.07
N LEU A 178 -5.00 -7.21 -21.13
CA LEU A 178 -4.89 -8.34 -22.06
C LEU A 178 -3.53 -8.31 -22.75
N ALA A 179 -3.12 -7.15 -23.29
CA ALA A 179 -1.80 -6.99 -23.91
C ALA A 179 -0.65 -7.33 -22.95
N ALA A 180 -0.79 -6.99 -21.65
CA ALA A 180 0.17 -7.38 -20.63
C ALA A 180 0.22 -8.90 -20.39
N CYS A 181 -0.92 -9.58 -20.45
CA CYS A 181 -0.98 -11.05 -20.38
C CYS A 181 -0.29 -11.68 -21.59
N GLU A 182 -0.56 -11.18 -22.80
CA GLU A 182 0.06 -11.68 -24.04
C GLU A 182 1.57 -11.49 -24.05
N ALA A 183 2.06 -10.30 -23.66
CA ALA A 183 3.48 -10.05 -23.53
C ALA A 183 4.14 -11.00 -22.50
N ARG A 184 3.42 -11.35 -21.43
CA ARG A 184 3.92 -12.30 -20.43
C ARG A 184 3.97 -13.73 -20.97
N ILE A 185 2.96 -14.14 -21.73
CA ILE A 185 2.90 -15.46 -22.38
C ILE A 185 4.04 -15.57 -23.40
N ASP A 186 4.19 -14.60 -24.31
CA ASP A 186 5.26 -14.56 -25.30
C ASP A 186 6.66 -14.62 -24.66
N PHE A 187 6.85 -13.90 -23.56
CA PHE A 187 8.10 -13.96 -22.82
C PHE A 187 8.44 -15.37 -22.31
N LEU A 188 7.44 -16.07 -21.77
CA LEU A 188 7.60 -17.42 -21.22
C LEU A 188 7.77 -18.48 -22.32
N GLU A 189 6.99 -18.39 -23.39
CA GLU A 189 6.93 -19.41 -24.43
C GLU A 189 8.02 -19.23 -25.49
N ASN A 190 8.34 -17.99 -25.87
CA ASN A 190 9.23 -17.72 -27.00
C ASN A 190 10.58 -17.14 -26.54
N GLN A 191 10.56 -16.08 -25.72
CA GLN A 191 11.79 -15.36 -25.39
C GLN A 191 12.72 -16.14 -24.49
N ILE A 192 12.20 -16.83 -23.47
CA ILE A 192 13.02 -17.65 -22.56
C ILE A 192 13.65 -18.83 -23.31
N PRO A 193 12.90 -19.69 -24.02
CA PRO A 193 13.51 -20.82 -24.73
C PRO A 193 14.49 -20.39 -25.80
N SER A 194 14.19 -19.34 -26.57
CA SER A 194 15.10 -18.79 -27.58
C SER A 194 16.43 -18.33 -26.96
N LYS A 195 16.37 -17.55 -25.88
CA LYS A 195 17.57 -17.08 -25.17
C LYS A 195 18.33 -18.21 -24.47
N ALA A 196 17.62 -19.18 -23.90
CA ALA A 196 18.24 -20.33 -23.26
C ALA A 196 18.93 -21.25 -24.29
N ALA A 197 18.36 -21.42 -25.48
CA ALA A 197 18.96 -22.20 -26.57
C ALA A 197 20.24 -21.57 -27.12
N LEU A 198 20.40 -20.24 -27.01
CA LEU A 198 21.63 -19.53 -27.37
C LEU A 198 22.77 -19.76 -26.36
N VAL A 199 22.49 -20.32 -25.18
CA VAL A 199 23.49 -20.55 -24.13
C VAL A 199 24.21 -21.88 -24.40
N ASN A 200 25.49 -21.82 -24.79
CA ASN A 200 26.32 -23.01 -24.90
C ASN A 200 26.89 -23.42 -23.52
N VAL A 201 26.28 -24.43 -22.91
CA VAL A 201 26.64 -24.91 -21.56
C VAL A 201 28.07 -25.46 -21.52
N ASP A 202 28.48 -26.24 -22.52
CA ASP A 202 29.83 -26.83 -22.57
C ASP A 202 30.92 -25.74 -22.61
N GLN A 203 30.68 -24.67 -23.37
CA GLN A 203 31.59 -23.52 -23.39
C GLN A 203 31.64 -22.81 -22.04
N LEU A 204 30.51 -22.67 -21.36
CA LEU A 204 30.44 -22.07 -20.02
C LEU A 204 31.16 -22.91 -18.97
N GLU A 205 31.08 -24.24 -19.05
CA GLU A 205 31.76 -25.15 -18.13
C GLU A 205 33.26 -25.25 -18.40
N ALA A 206 33.67 -25.17 -19.68
CA ALA A 206 35.08 -25.22 -20.07
C ALA A 206 35.85 -23.93 -19.73
N VAL A 207 35.17 -22.79 -19.56
CA VAL A 207 35.82 -21.51 -19.25
C VAL A 207 36.04 -21.38 -17.73
N PRO A 208 37.29 -21.38 -17.24
CA PRO A 208 37.54 -21.17 -15.82
C PRO A 208 37.07 -19.78 -15.39
N ILE A 209 36.40 -19.68 -14.24
CA ILE A 209 35.99 -18.39 -13.66
C ILE A 209 37.25 -17.64 -13.21
N THR A 210 37.87 -16.91 -14.13
CA THR A 210 39.01 -16.04 -13.85
C THR A 210 38.53 -14.63 -13.56
N SER A 211 39.28 -13.87 -12.76
CA SER A 211 38.95 -12.47 -12.45
C SER A 211 38.77 -11.60 -13.69
N SER A 212 39.45 -11.91 -14.80
CA SER A 212 39.33 -11.23 -16.09
C SER A 212 37.95 -11.33 -16.73
N PHE A 213 37.17 -12.38 -16.44
CA PHE A 213 35.79 -12.54 -16.95
C PHE A 213 34.87 -11.39 -16.49
N PHE A 214 35.12 -10.87 -15.28
CA PHE A 214 34.37 -9.73 -14.76
C PHE A 214 34.80 -8.42 -15.41
N HIS A 215 36.06 -8.26 -15.80
CA HIS A 215 36.59 -7.00 -16.35
C HIS A 215 36.22 -6.75 -17.82
N SER A 216 35.74 -7.76 -18.53
CA SER A 216 35.28 -7.66 -19.93
C SER A 216 33.79 -7.37 -20.07
N HIS A 217 33.00 -7.45 -19.00
CA HIS A 217 31.56 -7.17 -19.07
C HIS A 217 31.31 -5.66 -19.17
N PRO A 218 30.49 -5.17 -20.10
CA PRO A 218 30.30 -3.73 -20.36
C PRO A 218 29.75 -2.94 -19.15
N ASN A 219 29.05 -3.61 -18.23
CA ASN A 219 28.56 -3.03 -16.97
C ASN A 219 29.53 -3.14 -15.79
N PHE A 220 30.69 -3.77 -15.97
CA PHE A 220 31.71 -3.80 -14.93
C PHE A 220 32.51 -2.50 -15.01
N PRO A 221 32.60 -1.71 -13.94
CA PRO A 221 33.34 -0.46 -13.98
C PRO A 221 34.81 -0.77 -14.27
N GLN A 222 35.25 -0.44 -15.48
CA GLN A 222 36.67 -0.42 -15.78
C GLN A 222 37.32 0.58 -14.84
N SER A 223 38.39 0.15 -14.15
CA SER A 223 39.19 1.04 -13.32
C SER A 223 39.92 2.04 -14.22
N SER A 224 39.21 3.08 -14.65
CA SER A 224 39.75 4.17 -15.47
C SER A 224 40.51 5.13 -14.57
N GLY A 225 41.80 4.86 -14.41
CA GLY A 225 42.76 5.84 -13.90
C GLY A 225 43.96 5.19 -13.22
N PRO A 226 45.17 5.75 -13.39
CA PRO A 226 46.30 5.38 -12.55
C PRO A 226 45.95 5.78 -11.12
N ARG A 227 45.63 4.80 -10.27
CA ARG A 227 45.65 5.02 -8.82
C ARG A 227 47.07 5.46 -8.50
N HIS A 228 47.25 6.72 -8.13
CA HIS A 228 48.46 7.14 -7.43
C HIS A 228 48.76 6.09 -6.35
N PRO A 229 50.01 5.62 -6.24
CA PRO A 229 50.37 4.61 -5.26
C PRO A 229 50.20 5.24 -3.90
N ARG A 230 49.01 5.10 -3.32
CA ARG A 230 48.82 5.36 -1.92
C ARG A 230 49.59 4.25 -1.25
N THR A 231 50.73 4.59 -0.64
CA THR A 231 51.54 3.72 0.19
C THR A 231 50.73 3.36 1.44
N THR A 232 49.66 2.59 1.27
CA THR A 232 49.24 1.67 2.30
C THR A 232 50.18 0.51 2.13
N GLU A 233 51.12 0.33 3.07
CA GLU A 233 51.91 -0.90 3.16
C GLU A 233 50.98 -2.08 2.89
N SER A 234 51.15 -2.71 1.74
CA SER A 234 50.45 -3.94 1.45
C SER A 234 50.94 -4.91 2.51
N ARG A 235 50.09 -5.25 3.48
CA ARG A 235 50.35 -6.37 4.38
C ARG A 235 50.70 -7.54 3.46
N LYS A 236 51.98 -7.94 3.48
CA LYS A 236 52.47 -9.07 2.69
C LYS A 236 51.49 -10.22 2.91
N LEU A 237 50.74 -10.57 1.87
CA LEU A 237 49.92 -11.78 1.91
C LEU A 237 50.92 -12.91 2.12
N LYS A 238 50.90 -13.52 3.32
CA LYS A 238 51.72 -14.68 3.61
C LYS A 238 51.39 -15.72 2.54
N ALA A 239 52.40 -16.24 1.87
CA ALA A 239 52.25 -17.31 0.90
C ALA A 239 51.35 -18.40 1.50
N VAL A 240 50.41 -18.92 0.70
CA VAL A 240 49.53 -20.01 1.10
C VAL A 240 50.44 -21.16 1.51
N LYS A 241 50.42 -21.48 2.82
CA LYS A 241 51.25 -22.55 3.37
C LYS A 241 50.81 -23.86 2.71
N PRO A 242 51.74 -24.72 2.28
CA PRO A 242 51.40 -26.04 1.76
C PRO A 242 50.53 -26.79 2.79
N LEU A 243 49.58 -27.58 2.29
CA LEU A 243 48.57 -28.26 3.09
C LEU A 243 49.26 -29.33 3.96
N ASP A 244 49.61 -28.95 5.19
CA ASP A 244 50.19 -29.87 6.18
C ASP A 244 49.10 -30.85 6.65
N PRO A 245 49.26 -32.17 6.45
CA PRO A 245 48.28 -33.18 6.86
C PRO A 245 48.09 -33.27 8.38
N SER A 246 48.97 -32.65 9.17
CA SER A 246 48.86 -32.55 10.63
C SER A 246 47.98 -31.39 11.11
N ARG A 247 47.55 -30.51 10.18
CA ARG A 247 46.77 -29.33 10.52
C ARG A 247 45.31 -29.71 10.77
N PRO A 248 44.70 -29.28 11.89
CA PRO A 248 43.28 -29.56 12.13
C PRO A 248 42.41 -28.95 11.02
N PRO A 249 41.29 -29.61 10.67
CA PRO A 249 40.40 -29.14 9.63
C PRO A 249 39.90 -27.72 9.96
N PRO A 250 39.68 -26.86 8.95
CA PRO A 250 39.17 -25.53 9.17
C PRO A 250 37.83 -25.58 9.93
N ASP A 251 37.65 -24.64 10.85
CA ASP A 251 36.49 -24.54 11.73
C ASP A 251 35.15 -24.70 10.96
N PRO A 252 34.28 -25.63 11.39
CA PRO A 252 32.99 -25.86 10.74
C PRO A 252 32.05 -24.65 10.78
N GLU A 253 32.25 -23.66 11.65
CA GLU A 253 31.42 -22.45 11.67
C GLU A 253 31.92 -21.34 10.74
N ARG A 254 33.00 -21.58 9.99
CA ARG A 254 33.63 -20.55 9.16
C ARG A 254 32.70 -20.00 8.08
N TRP A 255 31.88 -20.88 7.47
CA TRP A 255 30.97 -20.58 6.38
C TRP A 255 29.59 -20.09 6.85
N LEU A 256 29.28 -20.20 8.14
CA LEU A 256 28.02 -19.70 8.68
C LEU A 256 28.00 -18.15 8.67
N PRO A 257 26.84 -17.53 8.39
CA PRO A 257 26.62 -16.11 8.66
C PRO A 257 27.06 -15.73 10.08
N ARG A 258 27.70 -14.57 10.24
CA ARG A 258 28.31 -14.13 11.51
C ARG A 258 27.33 -14.12 12.70
N ARG A 259 26.02 -14.09 12.47
CA ARG A 259 24.98 -14.15 13.52
C ARG A 259 24.75 -15.57 14.04
N GLU A 260 25.06 -16.57 13.23
CA GLU A 260 24.87 -17.99 13.51
C GLU A 260 26.12 -18.61 14.14
N LYS A 261 27.30 -18.02 13.89
CA LYS A 261 28.56 -18.38 14.56
C LYS A 261 28.44 -18.28 16.08
N GLU A 262 28.67 -19.38 16.79
CA GLU A 262 28.60 -19.45 18.24
C GLU A 262 29.58 -18.51 18.91
N THR A 263 30.78 -18.34 18.33
CA THR A 263 31.80 -17.37 18.77
C THR A 263 31.27 -15.93 18.86
N THR A 264 30.30 -15.56 18.01
CA THR A 264 29.72 -14.21 18.00
C THR A 264 28.62 -14.04 19.04
N LYS A 265 27.96 -15.14 19.45
CA LYS A 265 26.97 -15.16 20.54
C LYS A 265 27.65 -14.85 21.89
N PHE A 266 28.87 -15.32 22.12
CA PHE A 266 29.65 -15.04 23.33
C PHE A 266 30.16 -13.58 23.41
N ALA A 267 30.59 -12.99 22.28
CA ALA A 267 31.06 -11.60 22.25
C ALA A 267 29.95 -10.58 22.57
N LYS A 268 28.71 -10.85 22.16
CA LYS A 268 27.55 -9.99 22.49
C LYS A 268 27.10 -10.11 23.96
N ARG A 269 27.31 -11.26 24.60
CA ARG A 269 27.03 -11.43 26.04
C ARG A 269 28.04 -10.69 26.91
N SER A 270 29.31 -10.67 26.52
CA SER A 270 30.37 -9.91 27.22
C SER A 270 30.26 -8.39 27.01
N ALA A 271 29.91 -7.92 25.81
CA ALA A 271 29.85 -6.48 25.50
C ALA A 271 28.66 -5.73 26.14
N LYS A 272 27.66 -6.44 26.68
CA LYS A 272 26.46 -5.80 27.27
C LYS A 272 26.73 -5.13 28.62
N ASN A 273 27.83 -5.46 29.30
CA ASN A 273 28.18 -4.87 30.58
C ASN A 273 29.02 -3.57 30.51
N ASN A 274 29.48 -3.12 29.34
CA ASN A 274 30.48 -2.03 29.28
C ASN A 274 30.30 -0.99 28.17
N LYS A 275 29.07 -0.68 27.73
CA LYS A 275 28.88 0.39 26.72
C LYS A 275 27.60 1.20 26.86
N ALA A 276 27.43 1.85 28.02
CA ALA A 276 26.80 3.16 28.05
C ALA A 276 27.90 4.20 27.77
N LYS A 277 27.66 5.09 26.80
CA LYS A 277 28.57 6.14 26.26
C LYS A 277 29.50 5.66 25.13
N GLN A 278 29.05 5.82 23.88
CA GLN A 278 29.70 6.70 22.89
C GLN A 278 28.99 6.64 21.53
N LYS A 279 28.43 7.80 21.18
CA LYS A 279 28.43 8.48 19.87
C LYS A 279 27.94 7.73 18.61
N LEU A 280 26.73 8.12 18.24
CA LEU A 280 26.27 8.54 16.92
C LEU A 280 27.42 9.01 15.98
N ALA A 281 27.60 8.34 14.84
CA ALA A 281 27.80 8.90 13.49
C ALA A 281 28.37 7.85 12.50
N THR A 282 27.96 7.98 11.23
CA THR A 282 28.58 7.58 9.93
C THR A 282 27.56 6.79 9.08
N GLN A 283 26.69 7.47 8.34
CA GLN A 283 26.85 8.06 6.99
C GLN A 283 26.56 7.03 5.88
N GLY A 284 25.41 7.19 5.22
CA GLY A 284 25.06 6.57 3.94
C GLY A 284 24.33 7.60 3.09
N SER A 285 25.03 8.17 2.10
CA SER A 285 24.48 9.15 1.16
C SER A 285 23.85 8.42 -0.02
N VAL A 286 22.60 8.75 -0.33
CA VAL A 286 21.95 8.43 -1.61
C VAL A 286 22.22 9.58 -2.58
N SER A 287 22.76 9.26 -3.76
CA SER A 287 22.91 10.22 -4.87
C SER A 287 21.54 10.57 -5.42
N ALA A 288 21.21 11.86 -5.43
CA ALA A 288 20.12 12.41 -6.22
C ALA A 288 20.74 13.18 -7.39
N VAL A 289 20.36 12.76 -8.61
CA VAL A 289 20.66 13.42 -9.88
C VAL A 289 19.95 14.78 -9.92
N LEU A 290 20.68 15.85 -10.26
CA LEU A 290 20.14 17.17 -10.59
C LEU A 290 20.15 17.37 -12.12
N PRO A 291 19.07 17.88 -12.74
CA PRO A 291 19.09 18.46 -14.08
C PRO A 291 19.54 19.95 -14.03
N PRO A 292 19.97 20.53 -15.17
CA PRO A 292 20.65 21.82 -15.20
C PRO A 292 19.70 23.02 -15.11
N SER A 293 20.20 24.06 -14.44
CA SER A 293 19.58 25.37 -14.22
C SER A 293 19.51 26.21 -15.50
N THR A 294 18.39 26.92 -15.68
CA THR A 294 18.36 28.20 -16.39
C THR A 294 17.62 29.23 -15.53
N ASP A 295 18.23 30.41 -15.41
CA ASP A 295 17.78 31.55 -14.61
C ASP A 295 16.52 32.21 -15.17
N LEU A 296 15.66 32.74 -14.28
CA LEU A 296 15.23 34.16 -14.29
C LEU A 296 14.20 34.45 -13.18
N SER A 297 14.63 35.33 -12.27
CA SER A 297 13.93 36.52 -11.74
C SER A 297 12.52 36.43 -11.08
N SER A 298 12.50 37.03 -9.88
CA SER A 298 11.44 37.89 -9.30
C SER A 298 10.45 37.37 -8.25
N GLN A 299 10.67 37.92 -7.04
CA GLN A 299 9.71 38.48 -6.07
C GLN A 299 8.81 37.53 -5.23
N LYS A 300 9.14 37.45 -3.93
CA LYS A 300 8.23 37.07 -2.83
C LYS A 300 7.77 38.33 -2.08
N PRO A 301 6.50 38.40 -1.62
CA PRO A 301 6.14 39.19 -0.46
C PRO A 301 5.91 38.32 0.79
N LYS A 302 6.30 38.90 1.92
CA LYS A 302 6.21 38.39 3.30
C LYS A 302 4.75 38.35 3.78
N GLN A 303 4.36 37.28 4.47
CA GLN A 303 3.16 37.28 5.32
C GLN A 303 3.53 37.29 6.81
N VAL A 304 2.91 38.22 7.51
CA VAL A 304 3.07 38.58 8.91
C VAL A 304 2.22 37.67 9.79
N GLN A 305 2.84 37.02 10.77
CA GLN A 305 2.16 36.30 11.85
C GLN A 305 1.70 37.29 12.94
N GLN A 306 0.39 37.36 13.16
CA GLN A 306 -0.19 38.07 14.32
C GLN A 306 -0.30 37.14 15.53
N LYS A 307 0.39 37.50 16.62
CA LYS A 307 0.28 36.90 17.96
C LYS A 307 -1.02 37.36 18.65
N LYS A 308 -1.86 36.42 19.09
CA LYS A 308 -2.99 36.68 20.00
C LYS A 308 -2.50 36.82 21.45
N LYS A 309 -2.83 37.95 22.07
CA LYS A 309 -2.63 38.26 23.50
C LYS A 309 -3.60 37.46 24.37
N LYS A 310 -3.07 36.89 25.45
CA LYS A 310 -3.80 36.45 26.66
C LYS A 310 -4.47 37.65 27.31
N ASN A 311 -5.72 37.52 27.73
CA ASN A 311 -6.31 38.36 28.75
C ASN A 311 -6.76 37.48 29.92
N LYS A 312 -6.28 37.87 31.09
CA LYS A 312 -6.58 37.33 32.41
C LYS A 312 -7.57 38.31 33.06
N LYS A 313 -8.72 37.79 33.48
CA LYS A 313 -9.51 38.29 34.61
C LYS A 313 -10.08 37.07 35.30
#